data_AF-A0A0F9FZ90-F1
#
_entry.id   AF-A0A0F9FZ90-F1
#
_cell.length_a   1.000
_cell.length_b   1.000
_cell.length_c   1.000
_cell.angle_alpha   90.00
_cell.angle_beta   90.00
_cell.angle_gamma   90.00
#
_symmetry.space_group_name_H-M   'P 1'
#
loop_
_entity.id
_entity.type
_entity.pdbx_description
1 polymer ?
#
loop_
_entity_poly.entity_id
_entity_poly.type
_entity_poly.pdbx_seq_one_letter_code
_entity_poly.pdbx_strand_id
1 'polypeptide(L)'
;MSETILVLDASEWQGKLNKQKFQYAYAMGVRLYIAQLFGSGPTGLGMNDYADEQLGFAKDVGMALAGYIWVPPDDTIKTQSLVKAGLDAAGKYVDDLRFVAPDLEGGRLHPTNPVGRLMNVCENLVLSNKNIVIYNRKNNWPVVMGAGVTEFSQWALWEARYYFKSGYKPATPPDIDWKWAKYGGWKQRAILQYAGTAPVNGWSADWNVVAVDRLGFDLFVDTP
;
A
#
# COMPACT_ATOMS: atom_id res chain seq x y z
N MET A 1 15.38 -18.78 -2.64
CA MET A 1 14.26 -18.02 -3.23
C MET A 1 13.58 -17.31 -2.07
N SER A 2 13.36 -15.99 -2.17
CA SER A 2 12.63 -15.25 -1.14
C SER A 2 11.24 -15.85 -0.97
N GLU A 3 10.77 -16.04 0.27
CA GLU A 3 9.40 -16.47 0.52
C GLU A 3 8.44 -15.37 0.09
N THR A 4 7.60 -15.67 -0.90
CA THR A 4 6.60 -14.72 -1.41
C THR A 4 5.20 -15.09 -0.95
N ILE A 5 4.48 -14.13 -0.37
CA ILE A 5 3.08 -14.29 0.01
C ILE A 5 2.14 -13.53 -0.93
N LEU A 6 0.89 -13.98 -1.02
CA LEU A 6 -0.17 -13.26 -1.72
C LEU A 6 -0.80 -12.19 -0.83
N VAL A 7 -1.07 -11.05 -1.45
CA VAL A 7 -1.55 -9.84 -0.76
C VAL A 7 -2.64 -9.17 -1.58
N LEU A 8 -3.63 -8.61 -0.89
CA LEU A 8 -4.66 -7.76 -1.50
C LEU A 8 -4.57 -6.36 -0.94
N ASP A 9 -4.72 -5.36 -1.80
CA ASP A 9 -5.03 -4.00 -1.40
C ASP A 9 -6.37 -3.56 -1.98
N ALA A 10 -7.09 -2.73 -1.24
CA ALA A 10 -8.40 -2.23 -1.64
C ALA A 10 -8.71 -0.88 -1.02
N SER A 11 -9.66 -0.19 -1.63
CA SER A 11 -10.00 1.19 -1.34
C SER A 11 -11.46 1.36 -0.91
N GLU A 12 -11.85 2.59 -0.62
CA GLU A 12 -13.25 2.95 -0.36
C GLU A 12 -14.17 2.58 -1.55
N TRP A 13 -13.64 2.45 -2.77
CA TRP A 13 -14.40 2.00 -3.95
C TRP A 13 -14.97 0.59 -3.81
N GLN A 14 -14.38 -0.26 -2.97
CA GLN A 14 -14.92 -1.58 -2.66
C GLN A 14 -16.10 -1.53 -1.68
N GLY A 15 -16.30 -0.39 -1.01
CA GLY A 15 -17.37 -0.15 -0.07
C GLY A 15 -17.40 -1.14 1.09
N LYS A 16 -18.62 -1.44 1.54
CA LYS A 16 -18.86 -2.42 2.59
C LYS A 16 -18.48 -3.84 2.14
N LEU A 17 -17.49 -4.41 2.81
CA LEU A 17 -17.10 -5.83 2.68
C LEU A 17 -17.67 -6.65 3.84
N ASN A 18 -17.43 -7.96 3.84
CA ASN A 18 -17.87 -8.86 4.90
C ASN A 18 -16.83 -9.95 5.16
N LYS A 19 -16.94 -10.62 6.32
CA LYS A 19 -16.02 -11.68 6.73
C LYS A 19 -15.90 -12.81 5.71
N GLN A 20 -16.99 -13.21 5.03
CA GLN A 20 -16.95 -14.28 4.03
C GLN A 20 -16.03 -13.95 2.85
N LYS A 21 -15.98 -12.69 2.41
CA LYS A 21 -15.07 -12.24 1.36
C LYS A 21 -13.59 -12.41 1.77
N PHE A 22 -13.25 -12.09 3.01
CA PHE A 22 -11.90 -12.26 3.55
C PHE A 22 -11.55 -13.72 3.81
N GLN A 23 -12.51 -14.55 4.27
CA GLN A 23 -12.32 -16.00 4.40
C GLN A 23 -12.01 -16.65 3.05
N TYR A 24 -12.71 -16.25 2.00
CA TYR A 24 -12.44 -16.72 0.65
C TYR A 24 -11.02 -16.32 0.18
N ALA A 25 -10.65 -15.05 0.37
CA ALA A 25 -9.31 -14.57 0.03
C ALA A 25 -8.21 -15.32 0.81
N TYR A 26 -8.42 -15.56 2.10
CA TYR A 26 -7.48 -16.33 2.94
C TYR A 26 -7.33 -17.77 2.45
N ALA A 27 -8.43 -18.42 2.07
CA ALA A 27 -8.43 -19.77 1.49
C ALA A 27 -7.68 -19.83 0.16
N MET A 28 -7.60 -18.73 -0.59
CA MET A 28 -6.77 -18.61 -1.80
C MET A 28 -5.27 -18.40 -1.51
N GLY A 29 -4.86 -18.30 -0.24
CA GLY A 29 -3.47 -18.08 0.15
C GLY A 29 -3.12 -16.62 0.42
N VAL A 30 -4.07 -15.68 0.42
CA VAL A 30 -3.81 -14.29 0.83
C VAL A 30 -3.47 -14.24 2.32
N ARG A 31 -2.39 -13.52 2.68
CA ARG A 31 -1.89 -13.44 4.06
C ARG A 31 -1.70 -12.02 4.58
N LEU A 32 -1.77 -11.00 3.72
CA LEU A 32 -1.76 -9.59 4.11
C LEU A 32 -2.89 -8.86 3.37
N TYR A 33 -3.54 -7.96 4.09
CA TYR A 33 -4.49 -7.00 3.56
C TYR A 33 -4.01 -5.57 3.79
N ILE A 34 -3.98 -4.76 2.73
CA ILE A 34 -3.59 -3.36 2.78
C ILE A 34 -4.84 -2.50 2.51
N ALA A 35 -5.36 -1.83 3.53
CA ALA A 35 -6.53 -0.97 3.39
C ALA A 35 -6.14 0.45 2.97
N GLN A 36 -6.89 1.07 2.06
CA GLN A 36 -6.85 2.52 1.92
C GLN A 36 -7.28 3.13 3.24
N LEU A 37 -6.46 4.03 3.76
CA LEU A 37 -6.76 4.80 4.95
C LEU A 37 -7.24 6.21 4.59
N PHE A 38 -6.61 6.80 3.57
CA PHE A 38 -6.99 8.09 3.02
C PHE A 38 -6.76 8.07 1.50
N GLY A 39 -7.69 8.61 0.73
CA GLY A 39 -7.55 8.74 -0.71
C GLY A 39 -8.88 9.06 -1.39
N SER A 40 -8.93 8.83 -2.70
CA SER A 40 -10.16 8.99 -3.47
C SER A 40 -11.07 7.78 -3.29
N GLY A 41 -12.36 8.06 -3.10
CA GLY A 41 -13.45 7.10 -3.08
C GLY A 41 -14.75 7.66 -3.68
N PRO A 42 -15.85 6.88 -3.61
CA PRO A 42 -17.16 7.29 -4.13
C PRO A 42 -17.72 8.57 -3.51
N THR A 43 -17.30 8.90 -2.28
CA THR A 43 -17.76 10.08 -1.53
C THR A 43 -16.87 11.31 -1.71
N GLY A 44 -15.74 11.17 -2.41
CA GLY A 44 -14.80 12.25 -2.66
C GLY A 44 -13.38 11.88 -2.24
N LEU A 45 -12.59 12.90 -1.88
CA LEU A 45 -11.25 12.73 -1.31
C LEU A 45 -11.36 12.80 0.21
N GLY A 46 -10.96 11.74 0.90
CA GLY A 46 -11.10 11.69 2.36
C GLY A 46 -10.57 10.42 3.00
N MET A 47 -10.97 10.21 4.26
CA MET A 47 -10.76 8.96 4.97
C MET A 47 -11.63 7.87 4.36
N ASN A 48 -11.14 6.64 4.34
CA ASN A 48 -11.96 5.50 3.96
C ASN A 48 -12.90 5.12 5.12
N ASP A 49 -14.19 5.38 4.96
CA ASP A 49 -15.25 5.07 5.94
C ASP A 49 -15.36 3.58 6.29
N TYR A 50 -14.78 2.69 5.48
CA TYR A 50 -14.84 1.25 5.66
C TYR A 50 -13.54 0.63 6.20
N ALA A 51 -12.46 1.42 6.39
CA ALA A 51 -11.14 0.89 6.72
C ALA A 51 -11.13 0.07 8.03
N ASP A 52 -11.67 0.60 9.13
CA ASP A 52 -11.76 -0.12 10.42
C ASP A 52 -12.50 -1.46 10.28
N GLU A 53 -13.66 -1.48 9.62
CA GLU A 53 -14.45 -2.72 9.42
C GLU A 53 -13.70 -3.73 8.54
N GLN A 54 -13.10 -3.28 7.44
CA GLN A 54 -12.33 -4.12 6.52
C GLN A 54 -11.09 -4.74 7.20
N LEU A 55 -10.32 -3.93 7.95
CA LEU A 55 -9.18 -4.38 8.74
C LEU A 55 -9.59 -5.42 9.79
N GLY A 56 -10.74 -5.21 10.44
CA GLY A 56 -11.28 -6.16 11.39
C GLY A 56 -11.60 -7.52 10.78
N PHE A 57 -12.25 -7.55 9.62
CA PHE A 57 -12.52 -8.82 8.94
C PHE A 57 -11.24 -9.52 8.44
N ALA A 58 -10.22 -8.77 8.02
CA ALA A 58 -8.92 -9.33 7.65
C ALA A 58 -8.22 -9.95 8.87
N LYS A 59 -8.21 -9.25 10.01
CA LYS A 59 -7.62 -9.76 11.26
C LYS A 59 -8.33 -11.01 11.75
N ASP A 60 -9.66 -11.01 11.70
CA ASP A 60 -10.53 -12.13 12.09
C ASP A 60 -10.25 -13.44 11.37
N VAL A 61 -9.68 -13.37 10.16
CA VAL A 61 -9.31 -14.56 9.35
C VAL A 61 -7.81 -14.85 9.39
N GLY A 62 -7.05 -14.11 10.19
CA GLY A 62 -5.61 -14.33 10.41
C GLY A 62 -4.70 -13.68 9.37
N MET A 63 -5.15 -12.63 8.68
CA MET A 63 -4.26 -11.83 7.83
C MET A 63 -3.46 -10.83 8.67
N ALA A 64 -2.22 -10.56 8.25
CA ALA A 64 -1.51 -9.35 8.65
C ALA A 64 -2.23 -8.12 8.09
N LEU A 65 -2.08 -6.99 8.78
CA LEU A 65 -2.74 -5.74 8.42
C LEU A 65 -1.71 -4.69 7.99
N ALA A 66 -2.05 -3.90 6.98
CA ALA A 66 -1.34 -2.69 6.63
C ALA A 66 -2.33 -1.65 6.09
N GLY A 67 -1.85 -0.42 5.93
CA GLY A 67 -2.65 0.64 5.35
C GLY A 67 -1.88 1.43 4.30
N TYR A 68 -2.57 2.21 3.50
CA TYR A 68 -1.95 3.20 2.61
C TYR A 68 -2.67 4.54 2.65
N ILE A 69 -1.91 5.61 2.45
CA ILE A 69 -2.38 6.99 2.40
C ILE A 69 -1.98 7.52 1.03
N TRP A 70 -2.97 7.77 0.17
CA TRP A 70 -2.72 8.51 -1.05
C TRP A 70 -2.33 9.94 -0.68
N VAL A 71 -1.15 10.37 -1.12
CA VAL A 71 -0.61 11.69 -0.77
C VAL A 71 -0.95 12.67 -1.90
N PRO A 72 -1.96 13.55 -1.74
CA PRO A 72 -2.33 14.50 -2.78
C PRO A 72 -1.19 15.49 -3.09
N PRO A 73 -1.08 15.95 -4.35
CA PRO A 73 -0.38 17.18 -4.70
C PRO A 73 -0.89 18.37 -3.89
N ASP A 74 0.03 19.22 -3.42
CA ASP A 74 -0.29 20.32 -2.50
C ASP A 74 0.86 21.34 -2.49
N ASP A 75 0.56 22.59 -2.13
CA ASP A 75 1.53 23.68 -2.03
C ASP A 75 2.22 23.77 -0.66
N THR A 76 1.74 23.02 0.34
CA THR A 76 2.41 22.86 1.63
C THR A 76 3.20 21.56 1.69
N ILE A 77 4.31 21.55 2.42
CA ILE A 77 5.01 20.30 2.79
C ILE A 77 4.38 19.61 4.00
N LYS A 78 3.50 20.30 4.74
CA LYS A 78 2.93 19.81 6.00
C LYS A 78 1.92 18.70 5.76
N THR A 79 2.13 17.54 6.37
CA THR A 79 1.26 16.36 6.18
C THR A 79 0.75 15.77 7.49
N GLN A 80 0.87 16.49 8.61
CA GLN A 80 0.44 16.05 9.95
C GLN A 80 -1.05 15.67 9.93
N SER A 81 -1.91 16.57 9.44
CA SER A 81 -3.36 16.34 9.37
C SER A 81 -3.73 15.20 8.43
N LEU A 82 -2.99 15.04 7.32
CA LEU A 82 -3.18 13.93 6.38
C LEU A 82 -2.85 12.59 7.03
N VAL A 83 -1.68 12.48 7.67
CA VAL A 83 -1.26 11.26 8.37
C VAL A 83 -2.21 10.95 9.50
N LYS A 84 -2.59 11.95 10.30
CA LYS A 84 -3.57 11.77 11.37
C LYS A 84 -4.91 11.24 10.83
N ALA A 85 -5.46 11.85 9.79
CA ALA A 85 -6.72 11.40 9.20
C ALA A 85 -6.64 9.96 8.70
N GLY A 86 -5.56 9.58 8.01
CA GLY A 86 -5.37 8.18 7.61
C GLY A 86 -5.31 7.23 8.81
N LEU A 87 -4.54 7.57 9.85
CA LEU A 87 -4.46 6.72 11.04
C LEU A 87 -5.78 6.65 11.82
N ASP A 88 -6.55 7.73 11.88
CA ASP A 88 -7.89 7.75 12.48
C ASP A 88 -8.84 6.79 11.73
N ALA A 89 -8.73 6.67 10.41
CA ALA A 89 -9.54 5.75 9.59
C ALA A 89 -9.27 4.27 9.91
N ALA A 90 -8.06 3.92 10.34
CA ALA A 90 -7.73 2.56 10.79
C ALA A 90 -8.44 2.19 12.11
N GLY A 91 -9.00 3.17 12.82
CA GLY A 91 -9.77 2.97 14.05
C GLY A 91 -8.97 2.23 15.10
N LYS A 92 -9.59 1.19 15.68
CA LYS A 92 -8.98 0.39 16.75
C LYS A 92 -7.83 -0.51 16.28
N TYR A 93 -7.64 -0.68 14.97
CA TYR A 93 -6.58 -1.51 14.40
C TYR A 93 -5.33 -0.72 14.02
N VAL A 94 -5.28 0.58 14.33
CA VAL A 94 -4.11 1.43 14.02
C VAL A 94 -2.80 0.81 14.51
N ASP A 95 -2.77 0.24 15.72
CA ASP A 95 -1.57 -0.38 16.31
C ASP A 95 -1.26 -1.77 15.78
N ASP A 96 -2.22 -2.42 15.12
CA ASP A 96 -2.02 -3.70 14.46
C ASP A 96 -1.42 -3.55 13.05
N LEU A 97 -1.39 -2.33 12.49
CA LEU A 97 -0.82 -2.07 11.17
C LEU A 97 0.70 -2.34 11.16
N ARG A 98 1.12 -3.29 10.33
CA ARG A 98 2.53 -3.66 10.13
C ARG A 98 3.33 -2.57 9.45
N PHE A 99 2.70 -1.84 8.54
CA PHE A 99 3.24 -0.65 7.92
C PHE A 99 2.10 0.25 7.43
N VAL A 100 2.45 1.50 7.14
CA VAL A 100 1.61 2.42 6.39
C VAL A 100 2.38 2.90 5.18
N ALA A 101 1.76 2.80 4.01
CA ALA A 101 2.38 3.16 2.75
C ALA A 101 1.95 4.56 2.28
N PRO A 102 2.89 5.51 2.12
CA PRO A 102 2.66 6.67 1.28
C PRO A 102 2.47 6.20 -0.16
N ASP A 103 1.28 6.45 -0.71
CA ASP A 103 0.91 6.15 -2.08
C ASP A 103 1.13 7.41 -2.96
N LEU A 104 2.06 7.28 -3.92
CA LEU A 104 2.59 8.37 -4.72
C LEU A 104 2.22 8.20 -6.20
N GLU A 105 1.12 8.83 -6.58
CA GLU A 105 0.56 8.76 -7.93
C GLU A 105 0.13 10.13 -8.46
N GLY A 106 0.00 10.21 -9.79
CA GLY A 106 -0.50 11.39 -10.47
C GLY A 106 0.57 12.45 -10.70
N GLY A 107 0.28 13.69 -10.28
CA GLY A 107 1.11 14.87 -10.54
C GLY A 107 2.29 15.03 -9.59
N ARG A 108 3.00 16.16 -9.72
CA ARG A 108 4.11 16.51 -8.83
C ARG A 108 3.60 16.65 -7.39
N LEU A 109 4.26 16.01 -6.43
CA LEU A 109 3.80 15.97 -5.03
C LEU A 109 3.71 17.37 -4.42
N HIS A 110 4.64 18.24 -4.79
CA HIS A 110 4.68 19.64 -4.40
C HIS A 110 5.33 20.45 -5.54
N PRO A 111 4.88 21.69 -5.82
CA PRO A 111 5.36 22.48 -6.96
C PRO A 111 6.88 22.69 -6.99
N THR A 112 7.49 23.03 -5.85
CA THR A 112 8.93 23.31 -5.73
C THR A 112 9.71 22.37 -4.81
N ASN A 113 9.09 21.68 -3.86
CA ASN A 113 9.76 20.85 -2.85
C ASN A 113 9.08 19.48 -2.63
N PRO A 114 9.01 18.61 -3.66
CA PRO A 114 8.39 17.28 -3.54
C PRO A 114 9.14 16.38 -2.54
N VAL A 115 10.47 16.50 -2.45
CA VAL A 115 11.29 15.77 -1.47
C VAL A 115 10.89 16.14 -0.04
N GLY A 116 10.78 17.44 0.27
CA GLY A 116 10.37 17.90 1.59
C GLY A 116 8.97 17.44 1.98
N ARG A 117 8.02 17.39 1.04
CA ARG A 117 6.66 16.88 1.32
C ARG A 117 6.66 15.38 1.63
N LEU A 118 7.34 14.55 0.84
CA LEU A 118 7.42 13.11 1.14
C LEU A 118 8.19 12.85 2.45
N MET A 119 9.28 13.59 2.70
CA MET A 119 10.02 13.49 3.95
C MET A 119 9.13 13.81 5.14
N ASN A 120 8.27 14.84 5.06
CA ASN A 120 7.34 15.16 6.12
C ASN A 120 6.28 14.06 6.35
N VAL A 121 5.79 13.41 5.28
CA VAL A 121 4.90 12.23 5.44
C VAL A 121 5.61 11.13 6.21
N CYS A 122 6.84 10.78 5.79
CA CYS A 122 7.62 9.74 6.43
C CYS A 122 7.93 10.07 7.91
N GLU A 123 8.33 11.31 8.22
CA GLU A 123 8.57 11.75 9.60
C GLU A 123 7.33 11.60 10.48
N ASN A 124 6.16 12.01 9.99
CA ASN A 124 4.90 11.88 10.74
C ASN A 124 4.51 10.40 10.97
N LEU A 125 4.81 9.51 10.03
CA LEU A 125 4.59 8.07 10.19
C LEU A 125 5.56 7.46 11.21
N VAL A 126 6.84 7.85 11.18
CA VAL A 126 7.84 7.44 12.19
C VAL A 126 7.44 7.91 13.59
N LEU A 127 7.03 9.18 13.73
CA LEU A 127 6.53 9.74 15.00
C LEU A 127 5.28 9.02 15.51
N SER A 128 4.53 8.39 14.61
CA SER A 128 3.36 7.57 14.91
C SER A 128 3.69 6.08 15.08
N ASN A 129 4.98 5.73 15.21
CA ASN A 129 5.50 4.37 15.37
C ASN A 129 5.02 3.39 14.27
N LYS A 130 5.06 3.83 13.00
CA LYS A 130 4.72 2.98 11.85
C LYS A 130 5.94 2.68 11.00
N ASN A 131 6.09 1.41 10.60
CA ASN A 131 6.97 1.07 9.50
C ASN A 131 6.44 1.66 8.19
N ILE A 132 7.35 1.92 7.26
CA ILE A 132 7.05 2.63 6.01
C ILE A 132 7.42 1.75 4.83
N VAL A 133 6.49 1.64 3.89
CA VAL A 133 6.71 1.07 2.54
C VAL A 133 6.25 2.12 1.54
N ILE A 134 7.09 2.53 0.59
CA ILE A 134 6.69 3.55 -0.38
C ILE A 134 6.02 2.87 -1.57
N TYR A 135 4.77 3.25 -1.87
CA TYR A 135 4.10 2.82 -3.08
C TYR A 135 4.30 3.83 -4.21
N ASN A 136 4.74 3.35 -5.38
CA ASN A 136 4.73 4.12 -6.62
C ASN A 136 4.87 3.18 -7.84
N ARG A 137 5.03 3.79 -9.02
CA ARG A 137 5.51 3.10 -10.22
C ARG A 137 6.69 3.83 -10.86
N LYS A 138 7.59 3.06 -11.48
CA LYS A 138 8.83 3.55 -12.11
C LYS A 138 8.65 4.80 -12.99
N ASN A 139 7.65 4.79 -13.87
CA ASN A 139 7.44 5.89 -14.82
C ASN A 139 6.78 7.12 -14.18
N ASN A 140 6.15 6.99 -13.02
CA ASN A 140 5.52 8.10 -12.30
C ASN A 140 6.47 8.74 -11.28
N TRP A 141 7.45 8.00 -10.77
CA TRP A 141 8.45 8.53 -9.84
C TRP A 141 9.08 9.86 -10.28
N PRO A 142 9.64 9.99 -11.51
CA PRO A 142 10.22 11.26 -11.95
C PRO A 142 9.19 12.38 -12.13
N VAL A 143 7.91 12.05 -12.30
CA VAL A 143 6.81 13.03 -12.37
C VAL A 143 6.45 13.55 -10.98
N VAL A 144 6.29 12.65 -10.01
CA VAL A 144 5.87 12.99 -8.64
C VAL A 144 7.00 13.66 -7.87
N MET A 145 8.22 13.11 -7.96
CA MET A 145 9.37 13.53 -7.17
C MET A 145 10.34 14.45 -7.91
N GLY A 146 10.34 14.40 -9.24
CA GLY A 146 11.41 14.98 -10.05
C GLY A 146 12.47 13.95 -10.44
N ALA A 147 13.18 14.24 -11.54
CA ALA A 147 14.23 13.36 -12.04
C ALA A 147 15.42 13.30 -11.06
N GLY A 148 16.01 12.11 -10.90
CA GLY A 148 17.24 11.93 -10.11
C GLY A 148 17.06 11.79 -8.60
N VAL A 149 15.84 11.90 -8.07
CA VAL A 149 15.57 11.69 -6.63
C VAL A 149 15.79 10.23 -6.25
N THR A 150 16.58 10.00 -5.19
CA THR A 150 17.00 8.66 -4.70
C THR A 150 17.01 8.50 -3.17
N GLU A 151 16.75 9.58 -2.44
CA GLU A 151 16.88 9.75 -0.99
C GLU A 151 15.83 8.97 -0.16
N PHE A 152 14.98 8.18 -0.81
CA PHE A 152 13.90 7.41 -0.21
C PHE A 152 14.14 5.89 -0.29
N SER A 153 15.28 5.46 -0.85
CA SER A 153 15.60 4.04 -1.07
C SER A 153 15.93 3.23 0.18
N GLN A 154 16.03 3.88 1.35
CA GLN A 154 16.11 3.24 2.66
C GLN A 154 14.80 2.58 3.10
N TRP A 155 13.66 3.03 2.57
CA TRP A 155 12.36 2.40 2.83
C TRP A 155 12.06 1.34 1.76
N ALA A 156 11.37 0.27 2.14
CA ALA A 156 10.97 -0.77 1.20
C ALA A 156 10.06 -0.20 0.10
N LEU A 157 10.18 -0.74 -1.11
CA LEU A 157 9.40 -0.32 -2.28
C LEU A 157 8.24 -1.29 -2.53
N TRP A 158 7.04 -0.73 -2.66
CA TRP A 158 5.88 -1.35 -3.27
C TRP A 158 5.70 -0.78 -4.68
N GLU A 159 6.04 -1.59 -5.69
CA GLU A 159 5.95 -1.15 -7.08
C GLU A 159 4.64 -1.61 -7.73
N ALA A 160 3.89 -0.67 -8.29
CA ALA A 160 2.87 -0.97 -9.29
C ALA A 160 3.46 -1.22 -10.67
N ARG A 161 3.18 -2.41 -11.21
CA ARG A 161 3.65 -2.84 -12.54
C ARG A 161 2.64 -3.76 -13.21
N TYR A 162 1.69 -3.15 -13.92
CA TYR A 162 0.67 -3.86 -14.69
C TYR A 162 1.14 -4.16 -16.11
N TYR A 163 1.46 -5.41 -16.40
CA TYR A 163 1.69 -5.91 -17.78
C TYR A 163 0.46 -6.61 -18.35
N PHE A 164 -0.45 -7.03 -17.47
CA PHE A 164 -1.73 -7.57 -17.87
C PHE A 164 -2.77 -6.47 -18.08
N LYS A 165 -3.83 -6.78 -18.81
CA LYS A 165 -4.98 -5.87 -18.94
C LYS A 165 -5.59 -5.64 -17.55
N SER A 166 -6.11 -4.43 -17.31
CA SER A 166 -6.87 -4.13 -16.10
C SER A 166 -7.99 -5.16 -15.88
N GLY A 167 -8.22 -5.56 -14.63
CA GLY A 167 -9.19 -6.59 -14.27
C GLY A 167 -8.75 -8.03 -14.53
N TYR A 168 -7.57 -8.27 -15.11
CA TYR A 168 -7.04 -9.62 -15.32
C TYR A 168 -6.07 -10.02 -14.21
N LYS A 169 -6.36 -11.15 -13.55
CA LYS A 169 -5.47 -11.84 -12.61
C LYS A 169 -5.00 -13.16 -13.22
N PRO A 170 -3.67 -13.40 -13.40
CA PRO A 170 -3.18 -14.72 -13.79
C PRO A 170 -3.50 -15.79 -12.73
N ALA A 171 -3.57 -17.05 -13.15
CA ALA A 171 -3.79 -18.19 -12.24
C ALA A 171 -2.63 -18.32 -11.24
N THR A 172 -1.40 -18.27 -11.74
CA THR A 172 -0.17 -18.25 -10.96
C THR A 172 0.32 -16.81 -10.80
N PRO A 173 0.54 -16.32 -9.57
CA PRO A 173 1.15 -15.01 -9.35
C PRO A 173 2.55 -14.94 -9.96
N PRO A 174 2.96 -13.79 -10.54
CA PRO A 174 4.31 -13.62 -11.02
C PRO A 174 5.33 -13.63 -9.88
N ASP A 175 6.57 -13.99 -10.21
CA ASP A 175 7.71 -13.88 -9.30
C ASP A 175 7.94 -12.42 -8.86
N ILE A 176 8.47 -12.23 -7.64
CA ILE A 176 8.73 -10.89 -7.08
C ILE A 176 9.64 -10.05 -7.96
N ASP A 177 10.50 -10.60 -8.81
CA ASP A 177 11.39 -9.85 -9.71
C ASP A 177 10.89 -9.79 -11.17
N TRP A 178 9.65 -10.26 -11.42
CA TRP A 178 9.04 -10.21 -12.74
C TRP A 178 9.04 -8.81 -13.37
N LYS A 179 9.80 -8.67 -14.47
CA LYS A 179 9.97 -7.40 -15.19
C LYS A 179 10.51 -6.27 -14.32
N TRP A 180 11.20 -6.56 -13.22
CA TRP A 180 11.82 -5.53 -12.36
C TRP A 180 12.87 -4.72 -13.12
N ALA A 181 12.95 -3.42 -12.81
CA ALA A 181 14.06 -2.57 -13.25
C ALA A 181 14.29 -1.47 -12.23
N LYS A 182 15.53 -1.27 -11.80
CA LYS A 182 15.93 -0.28 -10.78
C LYS A 182 15.48 1.15 -11.15
N TYR A 183 15.11 1.94 -10.14
CA TYR A 183 14.82 3.37 -10.20
C TYR A 183 14.77 3.96 -8.78
N GLY A 184 14.79 5.29 -8.65
CA GLY A 184 14.59 5.97 -7.36
C GLY A 184 15.57 5.58 -6.25
N GLY A 185 16.76 5.07 -6.62
CA GLY A 185 17.74 4.50 -5.67
C GLY A 185 17.48 3.04 -5.28
N TRP A 186 16.26 2.52 -5.44
CA TRP A 186 15.92 1.14 -5.12
C TRP A 186 16.64 0.14 -6.03
N LYS A 187 17.31 -0.82 -5.40
CA LYS A 187 17.98 -1.95 -6.08
C LYS A 187 17.05 -3.15 -6.26
N GLN A 188 16.00 -3.22 -5.45
CA GLN A 188 14.98 -4.26 -5.41
C GLN A 188 13.64 -3.65 -4.96
N ARG A 189 12.53 -4.33 -5.26
CA ARG A 189 11.22 -4.08 -4.64
C ARG A 189 10.92 -5.15 -3.59
N ALA A 190 10.12 -4.79 -2.60
CA ALA A 190 9.60 -5.70 -1.59
C ALA A 190 8.19 -6.18 -1.92
N ILE A 191 7.40 -5.32 -2.58
CA ILE A 191 6.03 -5.64 -3.01
C ILE A 191 5.89 -5.35 -4.51
N LEU A 192 5.20 -6.23 -5.21
CA LEU A 192 4.79 -6.07 -6.60
C LEU A 192 3.26 -6.09 -6.66
N GLN A 193 2.65 -4.98 -7.07
CA GLN A 193 1.25 -4.96 -7.51
C GLN A 193 1.20 -5.29 -9.00
N TYR A 194 0.67 -6.47 -9.34
CA TYR A 194 0.72 -7.00 -10.70
C TYR A 194 -0.63 -6.98 -11.42
N ALA A 195 -1.74 -6.82 -10.71
CA ALA A 195 -3.07 -6.72 -11.30
C ALA A 195 -3.96 -5.76 -10.51
N GLY A 196 -4.38 -4.66 -11.15
CA GLY A 196 -5.32 -3.71 -10.58
C GLY A 196 -6.78 -4.08 -10.82
N THR A 197 -7.61 -3.90 -9.79
CA THR A 197 -9.06 -4.06 -9.76
C THR A 197 -9.53 -5.40 -10.32
N ALA A 198 -8.80 -6.48 -9.99
CA ALA A 198 -9.12 -7.80 -10.49
C ALA A 198 -10.10 -8.54 -9.55
N PRO A 199 -10.97 -9.41 -10.08
CA PRO A 199 -12.01 -10.07 -9.29
C PRO A 199 -11.48 -10.90 -8.11
N VAL A 200 -12.16 -10.76 -6.98
CA VAL A 200 -12.06 -11.61 -5.79
C VAL A 200 -13.50 -11.99 -5.45
N ASN A 201 -13.97 -13.19 -5.79
CA ASN A 201 -15.32 -13.72 -5.45
C ASN A 201 -16.43 -12.69 -5.09
N GLY A 202 -17.00 -12.02 -6.10
CA GLY A 202 -18.08 -11.05 -5.91
C GLY A 202 -17.66 -9.65 -5.43
N TRP A 203 -16.37 -9.36 -5.39
CA TRP A 203 -15.78 -8.02 -5.28
C TRP A 203 -14.51 -7.94 -6.14
N SER A 204 -13.77 -6.84 -6.06
CA SER A 204 -12.49 -6.65 -6.76
C SER A 204 -11.46 -6.03 -5.82
N ALA A 205 -10.20 -6.31 -6.07
CA ALA A 205 -9.07 -5.77 -5.34
C ALA A 205 -7.84 -5.74 -6.23
N ASP A 206 -6.81 -5.05 -5.77
CA ASP A 206 -5.51 -5.05 -6.39
C ASP A 206 -4.69 -6.22 -5.81
N TRP A 207 -4.06 -6.98 -6.71
CA TRP A 207 -3.34 -8.20 -6.37
C TRP A 207 -1.85 -7.97 -6.35
N ASN A 208 -1.24 -8.47 -5.28
CA ASN A 208 0.14 -8.24 -4.95
C ASN A 208 0.86 -9.54 -4.59
N VAL A 209 2.18 -9.53 -4.77
CA VAL A 209 3.10 -10.46 -4.10
C VAL A 209 4.08 -9.67 -3.24
N VAL A 210 4.40 -10.20 -2.07
CA VAL A 210 5.37 -9.60 -1.13
C VAL A 210 6.48 -10.58 -0.85
N ALA A 211 7.73 -10.16 -1.04
CA ALA A 211 8.89 -10.87 -0.50
C ALA A 211 9.18 -10.34 0.91
N VAL A 212 8.84 -11.16 1.92
CA VAL A 212 8.81 -10.73 3.33
C VAL A 212 10.19 -10.32 3.82
N ASP A 213 11.24 -11.04 3.41
CA ASP A 213 12.65 -10.75 3.70
C ASP A 213 13.12 -9.37 3.20
N ARG A 214 12.42 -8.77 2.24
CA ARG A 214 12.77 -7.47 1.66
C ARG A 214 12.07 -6.28 2.32
N LEU A 215 11.16 -6.52 3.27
CA LEU A 215 10.46 -5.44 3.99
C LEU A 215 11.37 -4.73 4.99
N GLY A 216 12.34 -5.44 5.56
CA GLY A 216 13.22 -4.90 6.63
C GLY A 216 12.56 -4.87 8.01
N PHE A 217 11.41 -5.52 8.18
CA PHE A 217 10.70 -5.71 9.44
C PHE A 217 9.83 -6.98 9.36
N ASP A 218 9.41 -7.49 10.52
CA ASP A 218 8.59 -8.70 10.59
C ASP A 218 7.11 -8.40 10.28
N LEU A 219 6.57 -9.13 9.30
CA LEU A 219 5.17 -9.00 8.91
C LEU A 219 4.24 -9.85 9.81
N PHE A 220 4.75 -10.96 10.31
CA PHE A 220 4.06 -11.84 11.24
C PHE A 220 4.91 -11.87 12.51
N VAL A 221 4.47 -11.24 13.59
CA VAL A 221 4.99 -11.63 14.90
C VAL A 221 4.28 -12.92 15.29
N ASP A 222 5.06 -13.87 15.77
CA ASP A 222 4.52 -15.04 16.45
C ASP A 222 3.54 -14.55 17.52
N THR A 223 2.28 -14.94 17.38
CA THR A 223 1.31 -14.81 18.48
C THR A 223 1.87 -15.66 19.61
N PRO A 224 2.04 -15.12 20.83
CA PRO A 224 2.42 -15.91 21.99
C PRO A 224 1.47 -17.10 22.22
#